data_AF-A0A1J7JA41-F1
#
_entry.id   AF-A0A1J7JA41-F1
#
_cell.length_a   1.000
_cell.length_b   1.000
_cell.length_c   1.000
_cell.angle_alpha   90.00
_cell.angle_beta   90.00
_cell.angle_gamma   90.00
#
_symmetry.space_group_name_H-M   'P 1'
#
loop_
_entity.id
_entity.type
_entity.pdbx_description
1 polymer ?
#
loop_
_entity_poly.entity_id
_entity_poly.type
_entity_poly.pdbx_seq_one_letter_code
_entity_poly.pdbx_strand_id
1 'polypeptide(L)'
;MIPSVTSEKALSMSTIDPRGLDDSVIYSSGLVLFDSADDEALKPAKQVLRGGDDWDVAVRGSGAVLRYNTTLDNLRSEINALRDETHDVTGTTQLEAEQASAGLVRALRARRALTKARKQPARLPGTWLQSWLVAFSNFLTSYAGIVEVVKGVDNHYGGIAYGTLSVLLAIPVKKNKHEVDIEDALEEFALAFPRLESLDGTYPERSTVLKKLIVGIFVDVIHFSRECVTYYLKSSLGQSTPPFTNGRRWEARLTEIASSKNNIKLRVASIRKLLAQIRVESDVLMHRRIFELQHDSQELLTQIEALKRQIDDQQNNEDDKNISMLRSVLKVDHQDGHLDLTAYRRLLNRVFADVETGHENTRLLTWQRLASEPVMHQWLHHVGSSVVVLAGRNWEAVNNVTLSWLSYGSILAVEHFRQAPDVVTAYYLCQTSPVAVGHRRVTVQDVGASLLYQIARQVPKALRAGVGDVRPAAGGALWKSDDDMEALNAIGAALLRLLSFIGTETVVLILDRLDQCQADNTASGAWRADLKDLMTWILSIVAKAGCVLKVLIVLRPHSSEGILSQRQRIKQLESGSYFEKLDWHQNDGT
;
A
#
# COMPACT_ATOMS: atom_id res chain seq x y z
N MET A 1 -26.19 -22.25 11.10
CA MET A 1 -25.50 -21.72 12.29
C MET A 1 -24.00 -21.69 12.03
N ILE A 2 -23.46 -20.55 11.61
CA ILE A 2 -22.03 -20.19 11.61
C ILE A 2 -22.00 -18.67 11.88
N PRO A 3 -21.23 -18.15 12.86
CA PRO A 3 -21.33 -16.76 13.27
C PRO A 3 -20.43 -15.79 12.47
N SER A 4 -20.89 -14.54 12.38
CA SER A 4 -20.19 -13.40 11.77
C SER A 4 -19.03 -12.88 12.61
N VAL A 5 -17.98 -12.39 11.96
CA VAL A 5 -16.89 -11.63 12.59
C VAL A 5 -17.01 -10.15 12.23
N THR A 6 -17.13 -9.29 13.24
CA THR A 6 -16.99 -7.83 13.14
C THR A 6 -16.00 -7.35 14.20
N SER A 7 -15.10 -6.43 13.84
CA SER A 7 -14.15 -5.82 14.78
C SER A 7 -13.54 -4.54 14.20
N GLU A 8 -14.26 -3.41 14.31
CA GLU A 8 -13.61 -2.09 14.31
C GLU A 8 -12.92 -1.86 15.67
N LYS A 9 -11.78 -1.15 15.66
CA LYS A 9 -11.21 -0.57 16.89
C LYS A 9 -10.55 0.78 16.58
N ALA A 10 -11.07 1.84 17.20
CA ALA A 10 -10.55 3.19 17.12
C ALA A 10 -9.58 3.51 18.28
N LEU A 11 -8.83 4.60 18.13
CA LEU A 11 -7.82 5.08 19.08
C LEU A 11 -8.42 5.60 20.40
N SER A 12 -7.61 5.61 21.46
CA SER A 12 -7.67 6.68 22.45
C SER A 12 -6.26 7.03 22.95
N MET A 13 -5.98 8.33 23.06
CA MET A 13 -4.80 8.88 23.74
C MET A 13 -5.15 9.18 25.20
N SER A 14 -4.17 9.09 26.10
CA SER A 14 -4.27 9.76 27.40
C SER A 14 -2.91 10.35 27.81
N THR A 15 -2.94 11.61 28.20
CA THR A 15 -1.88 12.35 28.90
C THR A 15 -2.37 12.66 30.31
N ILE A 16 -1.44 12.78 31.28
CA ILE A 16 -1.38 13.84 32.32
C ILE A 16 -0.26 13.54 33.35
N ASP A 17 0.73 14.42 33.34
CA ASP A 17 1.48 15.13 34.40
C ASP A 17 2.00 14.48 35.73
N PRO A 18 3.13 14.99 36.31
CA PRO A 18 3.83 14.44 37.49
C PRO A 18 3.81 15.34 38.75
N ARG A 19 4.43 14.88 39.87
CA ARG A 19 5.35 15.62 40.83
C ARG A 19 5.39 15.00 42.25
N GLY A 20 6.48 15.30 42.98
CA GLY A 20 6.75 14.99 44.40
C GLY A 20 8.20 14.50 44.60
N LEU A 21 9.16 15.24 45.19
CA LEU A 21 9.35 15.56 46.64
C LEU A 21 9.58 14.26 47.48
N ASP A 22 10.44 14.11 48.50
CA ASP A 22 11.47 14.92 49.21
C ASP A 22 12.26 13.93 50.14
N ASP A 23 13.37 14.21 50.86
CA ASP A 23 14.41 15.26 50.92
C ASP A 23 15.61 14.71 51.78
N SER A 24 16.76 15.41 51.78
CA SER A 24 17.89 15.50 52.76
C SER A 24 18.43 14.30 53.59
N VAL A 25 19.73 14.39 53.96
CA VAL A 25 20.27 14.38 55.35
C VAL A 25 21.81 14.55 55.34
N ILE A 26 22.38 15.00 56.47
CA ILE A 26 23.67 15.71 56.65
C ILE A 26 24.68 14.84 57.45
N TYR A 27 26.02 15.01 57.29
CA TYR A 27 26.97 15.38 58.39
C TYR A 27 28.51 15.34 58.11
N SER A 28 29.19 16.28 58.79
CA SER A 28 30.59 16.38 59.29
C SER A 28 31.83 15.94 58.49
N SER A 29 32.60 16.96 58.08
CA SER A 29 34.01 17.28 58.45
C SER A 29 34.99 16.22 59.02
N GLY A 30 36.23 16.29 58.51
CA GLY A 30 37.47 15.79 59.13
C GLY A 30 38.69 16.20 58.28
N LEU A 31 39.70 16.87 58.86
CA LEU A 31 40.83 17.47 58.14
C LEU A 31 42.16 16.90 58.66
N VAL A 32 43.01 16.36 57.78
CA VAL A 32 44.42 16.01 58.09
C VAL A 32 45.30 16.33 56.86
N LEU A 33 46.40 17.04 57.10
CA LEU A 33 47.50 17.28 56.16
C LEU A 33 48.53 16.14 56.27
N PHE A 34 49.14 15.71 55.15
CA PHE A 34 50.59 15.43 55.04
C PHE A 34 51.00 15.15 53.57
N ASP A 35 52.30 14.94 53.35
CA ASP A 35 53.07 15.45 52.20
C ASP A 35 53.45 14.40 51.12
N SER A 36 54.09 14.90 50.05
CA SER A 36 54.40 14.36 48.73
C SER A 36 55.06 12.97 48.59
N ALA A 37 54.69 12.27 47.50
CA ALA A 37 55.42 11.13 46.93
C ALA A 37 55.01 10.83 45.45
N ASP A 38 55.30 11.72 44.49
CA ASP A 38 54.64 11.67 43.16
C ASP A 38 55.56 11.80 41.91
N ASP A 39 56.90 11.76 42.04
CA ASP A 39 57.83 11.95 40.89
C ASP A 39 58.30 10.62 40.21
N GLU A 40 58.00 9.46 40.79
CA GLU A 40 58.32 8.14 40.20
C GLU A 40 57.41 7.78 39.01
N ALA A 41 56.12 8.11 39.07
CA ALA A 41 55.12 7.68 38.09
C ALA A 41 55.34 8.25 36.67
N LEU A 42 56.12 9.33 36.54
CA LEU A 42 56.37 10.04 35.29
C LEU A 42 57.66 9.58 34.56
N LYS A 43 58.46 8.68 35.13
CA LYS A 43 59.71 8.18 34.52
C LYS A 43 59.52 7.60 33.10
N PRO A 44 58.50 6.77 32.79
CA PRO A 44 58.34 6.19 31.45
C PRO A 44 58.02 7.23 30.38
N ALA A 45 57.16 8.22 30.70
CA ALA A 45 56.83 9.31 29.77
C ALA A 45 58.04 10.22 29.50
N LYS A 46 58.89 10.45 30.52
CA LYS A 46 60.17 11.17 30.39
C LYS A 46 61.21 10.40 29.54
N GLN A 47 61.08 9.07 29.38
CA GLN A 47 61.95 8.24 28.53
C GLN A 47 61.51 8.25 27.06
N VAL A 48 60.21 8.10 26.76
CA VAL A 48 59.69 8.10 25.37
C VAL A 48 59.92 9.44 24.66
N LEU A 49 60.02 10.55 25.40
CA LEU A 49 60.28 11.89 24.84
C LEU A 49 61.78 12.20 24.64
N ARG A 50 62.71 11.32 25.05
CA ARG A 50 64.14 11.44 24.75
C ARG A 50 64.48 10.58 23.54
N GLY A 51 64.16 11.11 22.36
CA GLY A 51 64.39 10.43 21.09
C GLY A 51 65.84 9.97 20.92
N GLY A 52 66.00 8.70 20.56
CA GLY A 52 67.23 8.06 20.13
C GLY A 52 66.81 6.87 19.27
N ASP A 53 67.08 6.95 17.97
CA ASP A 53 66.72 5.91 17.01
C ASP A 53 67.73 4.76 17.10
N ASP A 54 67.56 3.88 18.08
CA ASP A 54 68.25 2.59 18.13
C ASP A 54 67.44 1.59 18.99
N TRP A 55 66.91 0.53 18.35
CA TRP A 55 66.07 -0.49 19.00
C TRP A 55 66.77 -1.85 19.01
N ASP A 56 67.93 -1.93 19.69
CA ASP A 56 68.58 -3.22 19.93
C ASP A 56 69.26 -3.27 21.32
N VAL A 57 68.50 -3.64 22.36
CA VAL A 57 69.04 -4.01 23.67
C VAL A 57 68.33 -5.24 24.23
N ALA A 58 69.02 -6.38 24.19
CA ALA A 58 68.59 -7.61 24.85
C ALA A 58 68.61 -7.46 26.39
N VAL A 59 67.49 -7.70 27.05
CA VAL A 59 67.39 -7.72 28.52
C VAL A 59 67.63 -9.15 29.03
N ARG A 60 68.79 -9.38 29.64
CA ARG A 60 69.05 -10.59 30.43
C ARG A 60 68.13 -10.61 31.66
N GLY A 61 67.65 -11.80 32.01
CA GLY A 61 66.72 -11.96 33.12
C GLY A 61 67.34 -11.75 34.50
N SER A 62 66.49 -11.42 35.46
CA SER A 62 66.64 -11.82 36.86
C SER A 62 65.26 -12.07 37.44
N GLY A 63 65.07 -13.25 38.03
CA GLY A 63 63.77 -13.70 38.49
C GLY A 63 63.45 -13.19 39.90
N ALA A 64 62.18 -12.86 40.13
CA ALA A 64 61.57 -12.88 41.44
C ALA A 64 60.15 -13.44 41.30
N VAL A 65 59.96 -14.68 41.72
CA VAL A 65 58.65 -15.35 41.69
C VAL A 65 57.85 -14.93 42.92
N LEU A 66 56.72 -14.27 42.71
CA LEU A 66 55.68 -14.13 43.72
C LEU A 66 54.36 -14.67 43.16
N ARG A 67 54.00 -15.87 43.61
CA ARG A 67 52.74 -16.54 43.26
C ARG A 67 51.58 -15.90 44.00
N TYR A 68 50.53 -15.53 43.27
CA TYR A 68 49.16 -15.54 43.78
C TYR A 68 48.28 -16.19 42.72
N ASN A 69 47.80 -17.40 43.02
CA ASN A 69 46.92 -18.18 42.15
C ASN A 69 45.45 -17.72 42.31
N THR A 70 44.54 -18.38 41.58
CA THR A 70 43.08 -18.16 41.57
C THR A 70 42.64 -16.81 41.02
N THR A 71 42.81 -16.64 39.70
CA THR A 71 41.93 -15.90 38.75
C THR A 71 42.53 -15.89 37.33
N LEU A 72 43.85 -16.10 37.22
CA LEU A 72 44.60 -16.00 35.97
C LEU A 72 44.31 -17.16 34.99
N ASP A 73 43.94 -18.33 35.51
CA ASP A 73 43.67 -19.53 34.69
C ASP A 73 42.31 -19.45 33.99
N ASN A 74 41.29 -18.84 34.61
CA ASN A 74 40.00 -18.60 33.96
C ASN A 74 40.15 -17.61 32.78
N LEU A 75 40.91 -16.53 32.98
CA LEU A 75 41.22 -15.58 31.89
C LEU A 75 42.06 -16.21 30.77
N ARG A 76 42.97 -17.14 31.09
CA ARG A 76 43.72 -17.90 30.07
C ARG A 76 42.83 -18.87 29.31
N SER A 77 41.87 -19.52 29.98
CA SER A 77 40.86 -20.37 29.34
C SER A 77 40.00 -19.58 28.34
N GLU A 78 39.55 -18.40 28.73
CA GLU A 78 38.68 -17.52 27.93
C GLU A 78 39.45 -16.90 26.74
N ILE A 79 40.70 -16.48 26.95
CA ILE A 79 41.59 -15.99 25.88
C ILE A 79 41.96 -17.10 24.89
N ASN A 80 42.17 -18.34 25.35
CA ASN A 80 42.48 -19.46 24.46
C ASN A 80 41.24 -19.89 23.64
N ALA A 81 40.04 -19.87 24.23
CA ALA A 81 38.81 -20.14 23.49
C ALA A 81 38.58 -19.14 22.33
N LEU A 82 38.82 -17.84 22.58
CA LEU A 82 38.74 -16.80 21.55
C LEU A 82 39.87 -16.87 20.50
N ARG A 83 41.01 -17.45 20.86
CA ARG A 83 42.17 -17.64 19.97
C ARG A 83 41.95 -18.74 18.95
N ASP A 84 41.24 -19.80 19.31
CA ASP A 84 40.95 -20.91 18.41
C ASP A 84 39.83 -20.58 17.39
N GLU A 85 38.97 -19.59 17.68
CA GLU A 85 37.93 -19.10 16.75
C GLU A 85 38.44 -18.13 15.66
N THR A 86 39.68 -17.61 15.75
CA THR A 86 40.19 -16.54 14.87
C THR A 86 41.46 -16.93 14.10
N HIS A 87 41.54 -18.19 13.66
CA HIS A 87 42.70 -18.71 12.93
C HIS A 87 42.55 -18.75 11.39
N ASP A 88 42.17 -17.62 10.79
CA ASP A 88 42.63 -17.26 9.44
C ASP A 88 42.78 -15.73 9.30
N VAL A 89 43.59 -15.27 8.34
CA VAL A 89 44.02 -13.87 8.07
C VAL A 89 45.30 -13.38 8.78
N THR A 90 46.42 -13.50 8.05
CA THR A 90 47.66 -12.69 8.01
C THR A 90 48.32 -12.19 9.32
N GLY A 91 49.50 -12.76 9.62
CA GLY A 91 50.31 -12.49 10.82
C GLY A 91 50.96 -11.10 10.98
N THR A 92 50.74 -10.14 10.08
CA THR A 92 51.10 -8.72 10.35
C THR A 92 50.11 -8.06 11.29
N THR A 93 48.83 -8.47 11.27
CA THR A 93 47.79 -7.95 12.17
C THR A 93 48.03 -8.29 13.64
N GLN A 94 48.71 -9.42 13.89
CA GLN A 94 48.85 -10.00 15.22
C GLN A 94 49.78 -9.17 16.12
N LEU A 95 50.90 -8.67 15.59
CA LEU A 95 51.84 -7.83 16.34
C LEU A 95 51.23 -6.45 16.67
N GLU A 96 50.43 -5.88 15.76
CA GLU A 96 49.78 -4.59 15.97
C GLU A 96 48.57 -4.69 16.89
N ALA A 97 47.81 -5.78 16.81
CA ALA A 97 46.78 -6.12 17.79
C ALA A 97 47.39 -6.35 19.19
N GLU A 98 48.57 -6.97 19.30
CA GLU A 98 49.32 -7.04 20.55
C GLU A 98 49.76 -5.66 21.05
N GLN A 99 50.21 -4.75 20.19
CA GLN A 99 50.57 -3.38 20.60
C GLN A 99 49.36 -2.55 21.03
N ALA A 100 48.24 -2.60 20.28
CA ALA A 100 47.01 -1.91 20.60
C ALA A 100 46.36 -2.47 21.88
N SER A 101 46.30 -3.79 22.05
CA SER A 101 45.83 -4.42 23.27
C SER A 101 46.78 -4.17 24.46
N ALA A 102 48.09 -4.11 24.26
CA ALA A 102 49.04 -3.68 25.28
C ALA A 102 48.82 -2.21 25.69
N GLY A 103 48.49 -1.32 24.73
CA GLY A 103 48.08 0.06 24.99
C GLY A 103 46.80 0.14 25.82
N LEU A 104 45.76 -0.58 25.42
CA LEU A 104 44.49 -0.69 26.13
C LEU A 104 44.69 -1.28 27.55
N VAL A 105 45.52 -2.30 27.69
CA VAL A 105 45.87 -2.91 28.98
C VAL A 105 46.67 -1.95 29.87
N ARG A 106 47.57 -1.12 29.31
CA ARG A 106 48.23 -0.04 30.06
C ARG A 106 47.22 1.01 30.53
N ALA A 107 46.30 1.45 29.67
CA ALA A 107 45.22 2.38 30.04
C ALA A 107 44.28 1.79 31.11
N LEU A 108 43.91 0.51 31.00
CA LEU A 108 43.12 -0.21 32.00
C LEU A 108 43.88 -0.40 33.32
N ARG A 109 45.21 -0.61 33.29
CA ARG A 109 46.06 -0.61 34.50
C ARG A 109 46.13 0.77 35.14
N ALA A 110 46.26 1.85 34.37
CA ALA A 110 46.21 3.23 34.88
C ALA A 110 44.83 3.53 35.51
N ARG A 111 43.73 3.16 34.83
CA ARG A 111 42.35 3.24 35.38
C ARG A 111 42.19 2.42 36.66
N ARG A 112 42.77 1.22 36.75
CA ARG A 112 42.76 0.37 37.97
C ARG A 112 43.60 0.95 39.10
N ALA A 113 44.73 1.60 38.79
CA ALA A 113 45.54 2.32 39.77
C ALA A 113 44.76 3.53 40.32
N LEU A 114 44.14 4.33 39.44
CA LEU A 114 43.27 5.44 39.81
C LEU A 114 42.04 4.99 40.64
N THR A 115 41.40 3.86 40.32
CA THR A 115 40.30 3.34 41.16
C THR A 115 40.77 2.70 42.46
N LYS A 116 42.04 2.27 42.57
CA LYS A 116 42.66 1.94 43.87
C LYS A 116 42.91 3.20 44.70
N ALA A 117 43.42 4.27 44.10
CA ALA A 117 43.61 5.57 44.76
C ALA A 117 42.28 6.18 45.26
N ARG A 118 41.18 5.99 44.51
CA ARG A 118 39.81 6.37 44.93
C ARG A 118 39.31 5.71 46.22
N LYS A 119 40.01 4.72 46.80
CA LYS A 119 39.66 4.14 48.10
C LYS A 119 40.20 4.93 49.31
N GLN A 120 40.95 6.02 49.11
CA GLN A 120 41.30 6.96 50.18
C GLN A 120 40.38 8.19 50.14
N PRO A 121 39.81 8.62 51.28
CA PRO A 121 38.79 9.67 51.34
C PRO A 121 39.37 11.08 51.32
N ALA A 122 40.02 11.48 50.22
CA ALA A 122 40.31 12.88 49.93
C ALA A 122 39.18 13.44 49.04
N ARG A 123 38.49 14.49 49.50
CA ARG A 123 37.41 15.15 48.74
C ARG A 123 38.00 16.05 47.64
N LEU A 124 37.41 15.99 46.43
CA LEU A 124 37.81 16.64 45.16
C LEU A 124 39.05 15.94 44.51
N PRO A 125 39.05 15.57 43.20
CA PRO A 125 38.38 16.22 42.06
C PRO A 125 37.62 15.25 41.12
N GLY A 126 36.94 14.24 41.67
CA GLY A 126 36.44 13.09 40.89
C GLY A 126 35.38 13.38 39.82
N THR A 127 34.50 14.37 40.02
CA THR A 127 33.37 14.68 39.13
C THR A 127 33.81 15.18 37.76
N TRP A 128 34.85 16.02 37.70
CA TRP A 128 35.35 16.50 36.41
C TRP A 128 36.05 15.40 35.62
N LEU A 129 36.90 14.58 36.25
CA LEU A 129 37.54 13.47 35.53
C LEU A 129 36.49 12.48 34.99
N GLN A 130 35.36 12.33 35.69
CA GLN A 130 34.20 11.58 35.21
C GLN A 130 33.51 12.28 34.02
N SER A 131 33.25 13.60 34.08
CA SER A 131 32.72 14.40 32.97
C SER A 131 33.57 14.23 31.71
N TRP A 132 34.86 14.52 31.80
CA TRP A 132 35.78 14.42 30.68
C TRP A 132 35.94 12.97 30.18
N LEU A 133 35.92 11.95 31.05
CA LEU A 133 35.92 10.54 30.62
C LEU A 133 34.64 10.16 29.86
N VAL A 134 33.49 10.73 30.22
CA VAL A 134 32.22 10.54 29.49
C VAL A 134 32.27 11.26 28.14
N ALA A 135 32.66 12.53 28.10
CA ALA A 135 32.84 13.29 26.86
C ALA A 135 33.80 12.58 25.89
N PHE A 136 34.96 12.14 26.38
CA PHE A 136 35.96 11.42 25.60
C PHE A 136 35.49 10.01 25.17
N SER A 137 34.73 9.30 26.01
CA SER A 137 34.15 8.01 25.64
C SER A 137 33.09 8.16 24.55
N ASN A 138 32.21 9.15 24.68
CA ASN A 138 31.18 9.45 23.68
C ASN A 138 31.86 9.84 22.36
N PHE A 139 32.85 10.74 22.41
CA PHE A 139 33.69 11.09 21.27
C PHE A 139 34.33 9.86 20.60
N LEU A 140 34.92 8.94 21.38
CA LEU A 140 35.53 7.72 20.83
C LEU A 140 34.51 6.84 20.11
N THR A 141 33.34 6.60 20.71
CA THR A 141 32.26 5.83 20.09
C THR A 141 31.81 6.47 18.78
N SER A 142 31.64 7.79 18.77
CA SER A 142 31.22 8.53 17.57
C SER A 142 32.30 8.60 16.49
N TYR A 143 33.57 8.69 16.88
CA TYR A 143 34.72 8.75 15.98
C TYR A 143 35.05 7.38 15.37
N ALA A 144 34.69 6.27 16.05
CA ALA A 144 34.93 4.92 15.56
C ALA A 144 34.39 4.69 14.14
N GLY A 145 33.21 5.23 13.79
CA GLY A 145 32.67 5.16 12.42
C GLY A 145 33.56 5.81 11.37
N ILE A 146 34.19 6.96 11.67
CA ILE A 146 35.19 7.58 10.77
C ILE A 146 36.42 6.69 10.65
N VAL A 147 36.88 6.10 11.76
CA VAL A 147 38.06 5.23 11.79
C VAL A 147 37.84 3.99 10.95
N GLU A 148 36.69 3.31 11.06
CA GLU A 148 36.40 2.11 10.27
C GLU A 148 36.30 2.42 8.76
N VAL A 149 35.71 3.55 8.36
CA VAL A 149 35.69 4.00 6.96
C VAL A 149 37.11 4.22 6.40
N VAL A 150 38.03 4.80 7.18
CA VAL A 150 39.43 5.01 6.75
C VAL A 150 40.25 3.72 6.80
N LYS A 151 39.99 2.85 7.77
CA LYS A 151 40.58 1.52 7.94
C LYS A 151 40.22 0.57 6.78
N GLY A 152 39.04 0.76 6.16
CA GLY A 152 38.67 0.11 4.90
C GLY A 152 39.53 0.51 3.69
N VAL A 153 40.34 1.58 3.79
CA VAL A 153 41.36 1.95 2.80
C VAL A 153 42.72 1.35 3.16
N ASP A 154 43.13 1.45 4.43
CA ASP A 154 44.32 0.79 4.96
C ASP A 154 44.16 0.54 6.48
N ASN A 155 44.33 -0.72 6.90
CA ASN A 155 44.11 -1.17 8.26
C ASN A 155 45.02 -0.47 9.31
N HIS A 156 46.23 -0.06 8.92
CA HIS A 156 47.19 0.57 9.83
C HIS A 156 46.69 1.92 10.38
N TYR A 157 45.82 2.62 9.64
CA TYR A 157 45.24 3.90 10.09
C TYR A 157 44.40 3.76 11.37
N GLY A 158 43.74 2.61 11.57
CA GLY A 158 43.01 2.32 12.81
C GLY A 158 43.93 2.31 14.03
N GLY A 159 45.08 1.63 13.93
CA GLY A 159 46.09 1.58 14.98
C GLY A 159 46.66 2.95 15.34
N ILE A 160 46.98 3.77 14.33
CA ILE A 160 47.49 5.14 14.51
C ILE A 160 46.47 6.04 15.23
N ALA A 161 45.19 5.96 14.84
CA ALA A 161 44.12 6.75 15.42
C ALA A 161 43.88 6.39 16.90
N TYR A 162 43.61 5.12 17.21
CA TYR A 162 43.38 4.68 18.58
C TYR A 162 44.63 4.81 19.45
N GLY A 163 45.83 4.60 18.90
CA GLY A 163 47.09 4.86 19.57
C GLY A 163 47.23 6.32 20.01
N THR A 164 47.04 7.27 19.08
CA THR A 164 47.10 8.72 19.36
C THR A 164 46.07 9.13 20.42
N LEU A 165 44.84 8.61 20.33
CA LEU A 165 43.77 8.90 21.27
C LEU A 165 44.01 8.27 22.65
N SER A 166 44.64 7.09 22.74
CA SER A 166 45.04 6.49 24.02
C SER A 166 46.09 7.32 24.77
N VAL A 167 46.94 8.05 24.06
CA VAL A 167 47.91 9.00 24.66
C VAL A 167 47.19 10.24 25.17
N LEU A 168 46.27 10.81 24.38
CA LEU A 168 45.40 11.91 24.82
C LEU A 168 44.59 11.51 26.07
N LEU A 169 44.15 10.25 26.15
CA LEU A 169 43.36 9.73 27.28
C LEU A 169 44.13 9.72 28.61
N ALA A 170 45.44 9.52 28.57
CA ALA A 170 46.28 9.34 29.77
C ALA A 170 46.68 10.65 30.48
N ILE A 171 46.43 11.79 29.82
CA ILE A 171 46.99 13.10 30.16
C ILE A 171 46.20 13.97 31.18
N PRO A 172 44.85 13.93 31.32
CA PRO A 172 44.10 14.95 32.06
C PRO A 172 44.25 14.98 33.59
N VAL A 173 45.32 14.44 34.17
CA VAL A 173 45.43 14.28 35.63
C VAL A 173 45.61 15.61 36.40
N LYS A 174 45.87 16.74 35.71
CA LYS A 174 46.08 18.06 36.33
C LYS A 174 45.32 19.18 35.62
N LYS A 175 44.09 19.46 36.08
CA LYS A 175 43.23 20.52 35.52
C LYS A 175 43.67 21.93 35.92
N ASN A 176 43.66 22.84 34.96
CA ASN A 176 43.51 24.28 35.17
C ASN A 176 42.18 24.80 34.57
N LYS A 177 41.69 25.97 35.00
CA LYS A 177 40.37 26.52 34.58
C LYS A 177 40.23 26.81 33.07
N HIS A 178 41.30 26.75 32.30
CA HIS A 178 41.35 27.14 30.88
C HIS A 178 41.23 25.98 29.87
N GLU A 179 40.92 24.77 30.35
CA GLU A 179 40.83 23.53 29.56
C GLU A 179 39.43 23.19 29.06
N VAL A 180 38.41 23.98 29.44
CA VAL A 180 37.01 23.83 29.02
C VAL A 180 36.91 23.80 27.48
N ASP A 181 37.66 24.66 26.78
CA ASP A 181 37.74 24.71 25.30
C ASP A 181 38.01 23.35 24.62
N ILE A 182 38.65 22.38 25.29
CA ILE A 182 38.97 21.05 24.74
C ILE A 182 37.86 20.03 25.05
N GLU A 183 37.26 20.13 26.25
CA GLU A 183 36.12 19.30 26.67
C GLU A 183 34.90 19.63 25.78
N ASP A 184 34.59 20.92 25.62
CA ASP A 184 33.54 21.43 24.72
C ASP A 184 33.73 20.95 23.26
N ALA A 185 34.97 20.95 22.76
CA ALA A 185 35.27 20.52 21.39
C ALA A 185 35.08 19.00 21.21
N LEU A 186 35.45 18.19 22.21
CA LEU A 186 35.23 16.74 22.19
C LEU A 186 33.73 16.41 22.25
N GLU A 187 32.94 17.13 23.06
CA GLU A 187 31.48 16.99 23.10
C GLU A 187 30.83 17.38 21.77
N GLU A 188 31.24 18.50 21.17
CA GLU A 188 30.74 18.91 19.85
C GLU A 188 31.04 17.87 18.76
N PHE A 189 32.25 17.31 18.75
CA PHE A 189 32.62 16.25 17.82
C PHE A 189 31.81 14.95 18.07
N ALA A 190 31.58 14.59 19.34
CA ALA A 190 30.73 13.46 19.71
C ALA A 190 29.27 13.62 19.24
N LEU A 191 28.74 14.84 19.19
CA LEU A 191 27.42 15.13 18.64
C LEU A 191 27.38 15.14 17.10
N ALA A 192 28.50 15.47 16.45
CA ALA A 192 28.56 15.63 15.00
C ALA A 192 28.88 14.33 14.23
N PHE A 193 29.75 13.46 14.77
CA PHE A 193 30.24 12.27 14.07
C PHE A 193 29.26 11.08 13.92
N PRO A 194 28.27 10.80 14.80
CA PRO A 194 27.38 9.64 14.65
C PRO A 194 26.55 9.64 13.35
N ARG A 195 26.39 10.82 12.73
CA ARG A 195 25.72 10.99 11.44
C ARG A 195 26.53 10.48 10.25
N LEU A 196 27.80 10.14 10.44
CA LEU A 196 28.69 9.66 9.37
C LEU A 196 28.56 8.15 9.17
N GLU A 197 28.25 7.39 10.22
CA GLU A 197 28.02 5.94 10.16
C GLU A 197 26.82 5.60 9.24
N SER A 198 25.74 6.39 9.31
CA SER A 198 24.59 6.27 8.40
C SER A 198 24.90 6.58 6.92
N LEU A 199 26.03 7.20 6.61
CA LEU A 199 26.42 7.49 5.21
C LEU A 199 27.07 6.30 4.53
N ASP A 200 27.70 5.39 5.28
CA ASP A 200 28.46 4.27 4.72
C ASP A 200 27.54 3.25 4.03
N GLY A 201 26.40 2.93 4.65
CA GLY A 201 25.36 2.10 4.04
C GLY A 201 24.53 2.78 2.93
N THR A 202 24.53 4.12 2.87
CA THR A 202 23.66 4.88 1.96
C THR A 202 24.39 5.38 0.70
N TYR A 203 25.69 5.67 0.78
CA TYR A 203 26.49 6.27 -0.31
C TYR A 203 27.85 5.60 -0.60
N PRO A 204 28.01 4.27 -0.50
CA PRO A 204 29.34 3.64 -0.52
C PRO A 204 30.15 3.84 -1.81
N GLU A 205 29.50 4.02 -2.98
CA GLU A 205 30.21 4.06 -4.27
C GLU A 205 30.26 5.43 -4.97
N ARG A 206 29.28 6.32 -4.76
CA ARG A 206 29.03 7.44 -5.72
C ARG A 206 29.68 8.78 -5.41
N SER A 207 30.00 9.13 -4.16
CA SER A 207 30.66 10.42 -3.84
C SER A 207 32.11 10.26 -3.37
N THR A 208 33.04 10.51 -4.28
CA THR A 208 34.47 10.67 -3.97
C THR A 208 34.75 11.94 -3.16
N VAL A 209 33.85 12.93 -3.21
CA VAL A 209 33.93 14.17 -2.43
C VAL A 209 33.68 13.87 -0.95
N LEU A 210 32.60 13.15 -0.65
CA LEU A 210 32.26 12.74 0.72
C LEU A 210 33.38 11.94 1.39
N LYS A 211 33.96 10.96 0.66
CA LYS A 211 35.12 10.18 1.15
C LYS A 211 36.34 11.07 1.47
N LYS A 212 36.66 12.03 0.60
CA LYS A 212 37.76 12.99 0.85
C LYS A 212 37.52 13.86 2.09
N LEU A 213 36.28 14.28 2.33
CA LEU A 213 35.93 15.07 3.52
C LEU A 213 36.04 14.24 4.82
N ILE A 214 35.60 12.98 4.81
CA ILE A 214 35.74 12.05 5.95
C ILE A 214 37.23 11.81 6.28
N VAL A 215 38.06 11.54 5.27
CA VAL A 215 39.52 11.41 5.43
C VAL A 215 40.14 12.72 5.97
N GLY A 216 39.65 13.88 5.51
CA GLY A 216 40.07 15.18 6.06
C GLY A 216 39.80 15.31 7.56
N ILE A 217 38.61 14.91 8.02
CA ILE A 217 38.25 14.93 9.44
C ILE A 217 39.13 13.98 10.24
N PHE A 218 39.36 12.76 9.75
CA PHE A 218 40.25 11.79 10.38
C PHE A 218 41.66 12.36 10.62
N VAL A 219 42.25 12.98 9.59
CA VAL A 219 43.57 13.62 9.68
C VAL A 219 43.57 14.80 10.66
N ASP A 220 42.56 15.67 10.60
CA ASP A 220 42.47 16.82 11.52
C ASP A 220 42.21 16.41 12.97
N VAL A 221 41.49 15.33 13.24
CA VAL A 221 41.28 14.78 14.59
C VAL A 221 42.58 14.21 15.17
N ILE A 222 43.40 13.53 14.36
CA ILE A 222 44.73 13.09 14.78
C ILE A 222 45.63 14.30 15.10
N HIS A 223 45.62 15.33 14.27
CA HIS A 223 46.39 16.55 14.54
C HIS A 223 45.89 17.30 15.78
N PHE A 224 44.58 17.48 15.93
CA PHE A 224 43.95 18.06 17.14
C PHE A 224 44.41 17.31 18.40
N SER A 225 44.40 15.98 18.36
CA SER A 225 44.81 15.13 19.48
C SER A 225 46.29 15.31 19.83
N ARG A 226 47.17 15.38 18.82
CA ARG A 226 48.61 15.64 18.99
C ARG A 226 48.89 17.04 19.54
N GLU A 227 48.17 18.07 19.10
CA GLU A 227 48.30 19.42 19.64
C GLU A 227 47.80 19.50 21.10
N CYS A 228 46.71 18.81 21.44
CA CYS A 228 46.24 18.70 22.83
C CYS A 228 47.28 18.02 23.72
N VAL A 229 47.80 16.84 23.32
CA VAL A 229 48.90 16.14 24.01
C VAL A 229 50.09 17.09 24.25
N THR A 230 50.49 17.82 23.22
CA THR A 230 51.62 18.76 23.25
C THR A 230 51.37 19.93 24.21
N TYR A 231 50.17 20.53 24.17
CA TYR A 231 49.74 21.60 25.08
C TYR A 231 49.81 21.18 26.54
N TYR A 232 49.24 20.02 26.89
CA TYR A 232 49.22 19.51 28.26
C TYR A 232 50.62 19.15 28.78
N LEU A 233 51.46 18.51 27.98
CA LEU A 233 52.84 18.18 28.36
C LEU A 233 53.65 19.44 28.69
N LYS A 234 53.52 20.49 27.87
CA LYS A 234 54.19 21.80 28.09
C LYS A 234 53.66 22.52 29.33
N SER A 235 52.35 22.44 29.58
CA SER A 235 51.70 23.02 30.78
C SER A 235 52.18 22.35 32.08
N SER A 236 52.23 21.01 32.10
CA SER A 236 52.59 20.19 33.27
C SER A 236 54.02 20.43 33.77
N LEU A 237 54.98 20.61 32.85
CA LEU A 237 56.40 20.81 33.14
C LEU A 237 56.77 22.21 33.70
N GLY A 238 55.78 23.10 33.87
CA GLY A 238 55.99 24.48 34.32
C GLY A 238 55.85 24.72 35.83
N GLN A 239 55.08 23.90 36.55
CA GLN A 239 54.63 24.24 37.93
C GLN A 239 55.69 24.03 39.04
N SER A 240 56.72 23.21 38.81
CA SER A 240 57.68 22.81 39.86
C SER A 240 59.00 23.60 39.87
N THR A 241 59.23 24.50 38.90
CA THR A 241 60.40 25.41 38.91
C THR A 241 59.96 26.82 39.34
N PRO A 242 60.44 27.36 40.49
CA PRO A 242 60.00 28.67 40.96
C PRO A 242 60.41 29.79 39.98
N PRO A 243 59.57 30.83 39.81
CA PRO A 243 59.71 31.82 38.72
C PRO A 243 60.93 32.76 38.81
N PHE A 244 61.73 32.68 39.88
CA PHE A 244 62.68 33.72 40.27
C PHE A 244 64.05 33.70 39.56
N THR A 245 64.39 32.69 38.75
CA THR A 245 65.78 32.55 38.23
C THR A 245 65.99 32.74 36.74
N ASN A 246 64.94 32.76 35.87
CA ASN A 246 65.13 32.86 34.41
C ASN A 246 63.90 33.43 33.65
N GLY A 247 63.67 34.74 33.71
CA GLY A 247 62.49 35.39 33.08
C GLY A 247 62.31 35.11 31.58
N ARG A 248 63.36 35.24 30.76
CA ARG A 248 63.27 35.01 29.29
C ARG A 248 62.83 33.58 28.91
N ARG A 249 63.14 32.58 29.74
CA ARG A 249 62.75 31.18 29.49
C ARG A 249 61.27 30.93 29.81
N TRP A 250 60.68 31.74 30.70
CA TRP A 250 59.26 31.71 31.00
C TRP A 250 58.43 32.34 29.87
N GLU A 251 58.85 33.50 29.36
CA GLU A 251 58.20 34.17 28.22
C GLU A 251 58.14 33.26 26.97
N ALA A 252 59.26 32.63 26.60
CA ALA A 252 59.31 31.69 25.48
C ALA A 252 58.38 30.48 25.65
N ARG A 253 58.16 30.00 26.90
CA ARG A 253 57.19 28.95 27.19
C ARG A 253 55.75 29.44 27.10
N LEU A 254 55.47 30.66 27.56
CA LEU A 254 54.13 31.25 27.43
C LEU A 254 53.74 31.45 25.96
N THR A 255 54.66 31.89 25.10
CA THR A 255 54.39 32.01 23.65
C THR A 255 54.20 30.63 22.99
N GLU A 256 54.91 29.60 23.46
CA GLU A 256 54.75 28.22 22.99
C GLU A 256 53.43 27.55 23.45
N ILE A 257 52.99 27.82 24.68
CA ILE A 257 51.68 27.38 25.19
C ILE A 257 50.55 28.11 24.44
N ALA A 258 50.72 29.41 24.16
CA ALA A 258 49.78 30.19 23.38
C ALA A 258 49.69 29.71 21.92
N SER A 259 50.82 29.35 21.29
CA SER A 259 50.82 28.82 19.93
C SER A 259 50.14 27.44 19.85
N SER A 260 50.43 26.51 20.78
CA SER A 260 49.69 25.24 20.85
C SER A 260 48.19 25.45 21.12
N LYS A 261 47.78 26.39 21.98
CA LYS A 261 46.34 26.71 22.17
C LYS A 261 45.70 27.28 20.90
N ASN A 262 46.42 28.11 20.14
CA ASN A 262 45.94 28.61 18.85
C ASN A 262 45.85 27.49 17.79
N ASN A 263 46.81 26.55 17.75
CA ASN A 263 46.77 25.39 16.87
C ASN A 263 45.54 24.51 17.15
N ILE A 264 45.22 24.25 18.42
CA ILE A 264 44.00 23.52 18.82
C ILE A 264 42.76 24.23 18.27
N LYS A 265 42.64 25.55 18.47
CA LYS A 265 41.50 26.34 17.95
C LYS A 265 41.39 26.30 16.42
N LEU A 266 42.53 26.34 15.71
CA LEU A 266 42.57 26.21 14.25
C LEU A 266 42.11 24.83 13.78
N ARG A 267 42.50 23.74 14.47
CA ARG A 267 42.03 22.39 14.14
C ARG A 267 40.54 22.21 14.43
N VAL A 268 40.03 22.73 15.55
CA VAL A 268 38.58 22.72 15.82
C VAL A 268 37.81 23.47 14.74
N ALA A 269 38.28 24.64 14.30
CA ALA A 269 37.67 25.39 13.21
C ALA A 269 37.71 24.62 11.86
N SER A 270 38.79 23.89 11.58
CA SER A 270 38.92 23.04 10.39
C SER A 270 37.94 21.87 10.40
N ILE A 271 37.85 21.14 11.53
CA ILE A 271 36.90 20.03 11.71
C ILE A 271 35.46 20.52 11.55
N ARG A 272 35.09 21.65 12.18
CA ARG A 272 33.77 22.29 12.00
C ARG A 272 33.47 22.61 10.53
N LYS A 273 34.46 23.15 9.80
CA LYS A 273 34.31 23.45 8.36
C LYS A 273 34.08 22.19 7.52
N LEU A 274 34.84 21.13 7.78
CA LEU A 274 34.69 19.85 7.08
C LEU A 274 33.34 19.19 7.39
N LEU A 275 32.89 19.23 8.65
CA LEU A 275 31.56 18.74 9.05
C LEU A 275 30.43 19.50 8.36
N ALA A 276 30.54 20.83 8.24
CA ALA A 276 29.59 21.63 7.48
C ALA A 276 29.56 21.24 5.98
N GLN A 277 30.73 20.96 5.39
CA GLN A 277 30.82 20.49 4.00
C GLN A 277 30.22 19.09 3.81
N ILE A 278 30.46 18.15 4.73
CA ILE A 278 29.83 16.82 4.69
C ILE A 278 28.32 16.94 4.76
N ARG A 279 27.79 17.80 5.63
CA ARG A 279 26.35 18.02 5.71
C ARG A 279 25.77 18.49 4.38
N VAL A 280 26.38 19.49 3.74
CA VAL A 280 25.92 20.00 2.43
C VAL A 280 25.99 18.91 1.35
N GLU A 281 27.09 18.15 1.27
CA GLU A 281 27.25 17.05 0.31
C GLU A 281 26.21 15.94 0.56
N SER A 282 25.99 15.54 1.82
CA SER A 282 24.96 14.58 2.22
C SER A 282 23.56 15.07 1.87
N ASP A 283 23.24 16.34 2.12
CA ASP A 283 21.95 16.94 1.78
C ASP A 283 21.74 16.91 0.26
N VAL A 284 22.77 17.25 -0.56
CA VAL A 284 22.71 17.15 -2.03
C VAL A 284 22.48 15.71 -2.50
N LEU A 285 23.19 14.73 -1.94
CA LEU A 285 23.04 13.32 -2.29
C LEU A 285 21.67 12.76 -1.86
N MET A 286 21.10 13.22 -0.75
CA MET A 286 19.73 12.90 -0.32
C MET A 286 18.70 13.47 -1.29
N HIS A 287 18.78 14.75 -1.65
CA HIS A 287 17.88 15.37 -2.61
C HIS A 287 17.94 14.69 -3.99
N ARG A 288 19.15 14.32 -4.44
CA ARG A 288 19.33 13.53 -5.66
C ARG A 288 18.64 12.17 -5.56
N ARG A 289 18.81 11.44 -4.45
CA ARG A 289 18.20 10.11 -4.28
C ARG A 289 16.68 10.20 -4.17
N ILE A 290 16.15 11.23 -3.52
CA ILE A 290 14.70 11.52 -3.47
C ILE A 290 14.18 11.80 -4.89
N PHE A 291 14.89 12.59 -5.70
CA PHE A 291 14.50 12.86 -7.09
C PHE A 291 14.53 11.60 -7.96
N GLU A 292 15.57 10.77 -7.84
CA GLU A 292 15.65 9.46 -8.51
C GLU A 292 14.44 8.58 -8.11
N LEU A 293 14.14 8.44 -6.81
CA LEU A 293 12.99 7.66 -6.34
C LEU A 293 11.62 8.23 -6.75
N GLN A 294 11.49 9.56 -6.85
CA GLN A 294 10.28 10.20 -7.37
C GLN A 294 10.09 9.91 -8.87
N HIS A 295 11.17 9.90 -9.63
CA HIS A 295 11.15 9.55 -11.05
C HIS A 295 10.78 8.06 -11.24
N ASP A 296 11.45 7.15 -10.54
CA ASP A 296 11.18 5.71 -10.55
C ASP A 296 9.72 5.42 -10.18
N SER A 297 9.19 6.09 -9.14
CA SER A 297 7.79 5.96 -8.70
C SER A 297 6.79 6.46 -9.76
N GLN A 298 7.09 7.57 -10.43
CA GLN A 298 6.25 8.10 -11.49
C GLN A 298 6.25 7.17 -12.72
N GLU A 299 7.38 6.54 -13.04
CA GLU A 299 7.46 5.55 -14.12
C GLU A 299 6.65 4.27 -13.77
N LEU A 300 6.75 3.78 -12.55
CA LEU A 300 5.93 2.64 -12.10
C LEU A 300 4.43 2.92 -12.18
N LEU A 301 4.00 4.15 -11.86
CA LEU A 301 2.60 4.55 -12.02
C LEU A 301 2.14 4.55 -13.48
N THR A 302 2.95 5.07 -14.41
CA THR A 302 2.58 5.06 -15.85
C THR A 302 2.58 3.64 -16.43
N GLN A 303 3.50 2.77 -15.99
CA GLN A 303 3.50 1.35 -16.35
C GLN A 303 2.23 0.64 -15.83
N ILE A 304 1.81 0.90 -14.59
CA ILE A 304 0.55 0.35 -14.03
C ILE A 304 -0.68 0.83 -14.81
N GLU A 305 -0.74 2.10 -15.20
CA GLU A 305 -1.83 2.61 -16.05
C GLU A 305 -1.86 1.98 -17.44
N ALA A 306 -0.69 1.80 -18.07
CA ALA A 306 -0.58 1.17 -19.38
C ALA A 306 -1.05 -0.30 -19.33
N LEU A 307 -0.62 -1.06 -18.31
CA LEU A 307 -1.04 -2.45 -18.11
C LEU A 307 -2.54 -2.57 -17.81
N LYS A 308 -3.13 -1.64 -17.05
CA LYS A 308 -4.59 -1.60 -16.83
C LYS A 308 -5.35 -1.42 -18.15
N ARG A 309 -4.97 -0.42 -18.96
CA ARG A 309 -5.59 -0.20 -20.29
C ARG A 309 -5.45 -1.44 -21.18
N GLN A 310 -4.28 -2.08 -21.20
CA GLN A 310 -4.07 -3.32 -21.95
C GLN A 310 -4.98 -4.47 -21.49
N ILE A 311 -5.21 -4.62 -20.19
CA ILE A 311 -6.13 -5.62 -19.63
C ILE A 311 -7.57 -5.29 -20.02
N ASP A 312 -7.99 -4.02 -19.91
CA ASP A 312 -9.35 -3.59 -20.28
C ASP A 312 -9.60 -3.79 -21.78
N ASP A 313 -8.65 -3.43 -22.64
CA ASP A 313 -8.70 -3.67 -24.09
C ASP A 313 -8.77 -5.16 -24.42
N GLN A 314 -7.98 -6.02 -23.75
CA GLN A 314 -8.04 -7.47 -23.92
C GLN A 314 -9.41 -8.03 -23.51
N GLN A 315 -9.95 -7.59 -22.36
CA GLN A 315 -11.27 -8.01 -21.90
C GLN A 315 -12.39 -7.58 -22.86
N ASN A 316 -12.36 -6.34 -23.35
CA ASN A 316 -13.33 -5.85 -24.34
C ASN A 316 -13.27 -6.68 -25.65
N ASN A 317 -12.07 -6.97 -26.14
CA ASN A 317 -11.87 -7.83 -27.32
C ASN A 317 -12.34 -9.27 -27.12
N GLU A 318 -12.22 -9.83 -25.90
CA GLU A 318 -12.76 -11.16 -25.57
C GLU A 318 -14.29 -11.14 -25.42
N ASP A 319 -14.84 -10.08 -24.83
CA ASP A 319 -16.28 -9.86 -24.70
C ASP A 319 -16.95 -9.76 -26.07
N ASP A 320 -16.40 -8.95 -26.99
CA ASP A 320 -16.89 -8.84 -28.37
C ASP A 320 -16.83 -10.17 -29.14
N LYS A 321 -15.76 -10.96 -28.97
CA LYS A 321 -15.65 -12.32 -29.55
C LYS A 321 -16.70 -13.25 -28.95
N ASN A 322 -16.91 -13.20 -27.64
CA ASN A 322 -17.87 -14.06 -26.95
C ASN A 322 -19.31 -13.73 -27.31
N ILE A 323 -19.66 -12.44 -27.41
CA ILE A 323 -20.96 -11.93 -27.85
C ILE A 323 -21.21 -12.30 -29.32
N SER A 324 -20.19 -12.15 -30.19
CA SER A 324 -20.28 -12.53 -31.61
C SER A 324 -20.48 -14.03 -31.78
N MET A 325 -19.78 -14.86 -31.01
CA MET A 325 -19.96 -16.31 -31.04
C MET A 325 -21.31 -16.73 -30.46
N LEU A 326 -21.78 -16.09 -29.38
CA LEU A 326 -23.12 -16.33 -28.83
C LEU A 326 -24.21 -16.00 -29.87
N ARG A 327 -24.09 -14.88 -30.58
CA ARG A 327 -25.00 -14.51 -31.68
C ARG A 327 -25.01 -15.52 -32.81
N SER A 328 -23.84 -16.05 -33.19
CA SER A 328 -23.71 -17.12 -34.19
C SER A 328 -24.47 -18.39 -33.76
N VAL A 329 -24.30 -18.82 -32.49
CA VAL A 329 -24.99 -19.99 -31.93
C VAL A 329 -26.51 -19.79 -31.89
N LEU A 330 -26.96 -18.61 -31.44
CA LEU A 330 -28.36 -18.24 -31.31
C LEU A 330 -29.04 -17.85 -32.64
N LYS A 331 -28.28 -17.70 -33.73
CA LYS A 331 -28.75 -17.22 -35.05
C LYS A 331 -29.50 -15.89 -35.03
N VAL A 332 -29.24 -15.02 -34.05
CA VAL A 332 -29.93 -13.73 -33.92
C VAL A 332 -29.48 -12.78 -35.03
N ASP A 333 -30.43 -12.34 -35.85
CA ASP A 333 -30.18 -11.30 -36.83
C ASP A 333 -30.14 -9.91 -36.14
N HIS A 334 -29.29 -9.07 -36.70
CA HIS A 334 -28.91 -7.74 -36.29
C HIS A 334 -29.64 -6.66 -37.10
N GLN A 335 -30.25 -7.06 -38.23
CA GLN A 335 -31.22 -6.27 -38.98
C GLN A 335 -32.66 -6.72 -38.72
N ASP A 336 -32.89 -7.50 -37.65
CA ASP A 336 -34.22 -7.97 -37.30
C ASP A 336 -35.16 -6.79 -36.95
N GLY A 337 -36.21 -6.61 -37.76
CA GLY A 337 -37.25 -5.61 -37.56
C GLY A 337 -37.98 -5.75 -36.22
N HIS A 338 -37.94 -6.94 -35.60
CA HIS A 338 -38.48 -7.18 -34.25
C HIS A 338 -37.73 -6.42 -33.13
N LEU A 339 -36.60 -5.76 -33.44
CA LEU A 339 -35.84 -4.91 -32.53
C LEU A 339 -35.85 -3.41 -32.88
N ASP A 340 -36.29 -3.02 -34.08
CA ASP A 340 -36.35 -1.60 -34.50
C ASP A 340 -37.60 -0.88 -33.95
N LEU A 341 -37.44 -0.30 -32.75
CA LEU A 341 -38.45 0.57 -32.13
C LEU A 341 -38.87 1.76 -33.01
N THR A 342 -38.01 2.25 -33.90
CA THR A 342 -38.29 3.42 -34.73
C THR A 342 -39.14 3.05 -35.95
N ALA A 343 -38.86 1.91 -36.61
CA ALA A 343 -39.80 1.32 -37.56
C ALA A 343 -41.11 0.96 -36.87
N TYR A 344 -41.07 0.35 -35.68
CA TYR A 344 -42.27 -0.09 -35.00
C TYR A 344 -43.17 1.08 -34.55
N ARG A 345 -42.60 2.14 -33.98
CA ARG A 345 -43.31 3.40 -33.69
C ARG A 345 -43.96 3.98 -34.95
N ARG A 346 -43.26 4.00 -36.09
CA ARG A 346 -43.81 4.50 -37.36
C ARG A 346 -44.97 3.63 -37.86
N LEU A 347 -44.90 2.32 -37.67
CA LEU A 347 -45.99 1.40 -37.98
C LEU A 347 -47.22 1.65 -37.09
N LEU A 348 -47.04 1.72 -35.77
CA LEU A 348 -48.12 2.02 -34.84
C LEU A 348 -48.75 3.39 -35.14
N ASN A 349 -47.94 4.42 -35.42
CA ASN A 349 -48.42 5.75 -35.83
C ASN A 349 -49.31 5.67 -37.06
N ARG A 350 -48.87 4.99 -38.13
CA ARG A 350 -49.66 4.83 -39.36
C ARG A 350 -51.00 4.12 -39.12
N VAL A 351 -51.03 3.17 -38.19
CA VAL A 351 -52.21 2.33 -37.93
C VAL A 351 -53.21 3.01 -36.98
N PHE A 352 -52.74 3.81 -36.03
CA PHE A 352 -53.56 4.34 -34.93
C PHE A 352 -53.68 5.87 -34.90
N ALA A 353 -52.91 6.64 -35.69
CA ALA A 353 -52.99 8.11 -35.71
C ALA A 353 -53.94 8.69 -36.77
N ASP A 354 -54.11 8.02 -37.92
CA ASP A 354 -54.93 8.47 -39.06
C ASP A 354 -56.44 8.17 -38.91
N VAL A 355 -56.91 7.87 -37.69
CA VAL A 355 -58.32 7.57 -37.42
C VAL A 355 -59.10 8.89 -37.29
N GLU A 356 -59.51 9.46 -38.43
CA GLU A 356 -60.24 10.74 -38.58
C GLU A 356 -61.67 10.77 -37.99
N THR A 357 -61.97 10.02 -36.92
CA THR A 357 -63.34 9.78 -36.42
C THR A 357 -63.99 10.97 -35.68
N GLY A 358 -63.37 12.15 -35.67
CA GLY A 358 -63.91 13.37 -35.05
C GLY A 358 -64.05 13.31 -33.52
N HIS A 359 -63.72 12.18 -32.90
CA HIS A 359 -63.51 12.08 -31.46
C HIS A 359 -62.16 12.73 -31.13
N GLU A 360 -62.03 13.35 -29.96
CA GLU A 360 -60.76 13.93 -29.53
C GLU A 360 -59.67 12.85 -29.60
N ASN A 361 -58.77 13.00 -30.57
CA ASN A 361 -57.75 12.03 -30.93
C ASN A 361 -56.98 11.64 -29.66
N THR A 362 -57.31 10.49 -29.05
CA THR A 362 -56.99 10.20 -27.65
C THR A 362 -55.48 10.21 -27.50
N ARG A 363 -54.95 11.33 -27.01
CA ARG A 363 -53.58 11.70 -27.28
C ARG A 363 -52.65 10.65 -26.72
N LEU A 364 -51.93 10.00 -27.65
CA LEU A 364 -50.68 9.28 -27.48
C LEU A 364 -50.44 8.82 -26.04
N LEU A 365 -50.69 7.53 -25.76
CA LEU A 365 -50.29 6.90 -24.50
C LEU A 365 -48.89 7.43 -24.11
N THR A 366 -48.80 8.16 -23.00
CA THR A 366 -47.53 8.73 -22.53
C THR A 366 -46.94 7.84 -21.45
N TRP A 367 -45.61 7.91 -21.26
CA TRP A 367 -44.99 7.21 -20.13
C TRP A 367 -45.58 7.65 -18.79
N GLN A 368 -45.84 8.95 -18.61
CA GLN A 368 -46.46 9.48 -17.38
C GLN A 368 -47.86 8.87 -17.14
N ARG A 369 -48.72 8.79 -18.17
CA ARG A 369 -50.04 8.17 -18.04
C ARG A 369 -49.92 6.69 -17.73
N LEU A 370 -49.09 5.96 -18.48
CA LEU A 370 -48.85 4.53 -18.26
C LEU A 370 -48.34 4.25 -16.84
N ALA A 371 -47.32 4.98 -16.38
CA ALA A 371 -46.74 4.84 -15.05
C ALA A 371 -47.68 5.29 -13.91
N SER A 372 -48.68 6.13 -14.20
CA SER A 372 -49.69 6.56 -13.22
C SER A 372 -50.84 5.56 -13.03
N GLU A 373 -51.03 4.60 -13.94
CA GLU A 373 -52.02 3.53 -13.76
C GLU A 373 -51.67 2.72 -12.49
N PRO A 374 -52.60 2.50 -11.54
CA PRO A 374 -52.28 1.90 -10.24
C PRO A 374 -51.53 0.57 -10.31
N VAL A 375 -51.88 -0.27 -11.30
CA VAL A 375 -51.24 -1.58 -11.54
C VAL A 375 -49.78 -1.40 -12.00
N MET A 376 -49.54 -0.48 -12.92
CA MET A 376 -48.20 -0.19 -13.44
C MET A 376 -47.34 0.48 -12.37
N HIS A 377 -47.89 1.44 -11.63
CA HIS A 377 -47.23 2.08 -10.50
C HIS A 377 -46.77 1.05 -9.45
N GLN A 378 -47.66 0.11 -9.08
CA GLN A 378 -47.32 -0.98 -8.15
C GLN A 378 -46.18 -1.86 -8.70
N TRP A 379 -46.22 -2.27 -9.98
CA TRP A 379 -45.14 -3.05 -10.59
C TRP A 379 -43.80 -2.30 -10.68
N LEU A 380 -43.84 -1.01 -11.04
CA LEU A 380 -42.68 -0.12 -11.11
C LEU A 380 -41.98 0.03 -9.75
N HIS A 381 -42.74 0.22 -8.67
CA HIS A 381 -42.21 0.39 -7.32
C HIS A 381 -42.07 -0.92 -6.52
N HIS A 382 -42.49 -2.07 -7.07
CA HIS A 382 -42.26 -3.36 -6.43
C HIS A 382 -40.76 -3.67 -6.29
N VAL A 383 -40.32 -4.06 -5.09
CA VAL A 383 -38.89 -4.27 -4.78
C VAL A 383 -38.35 -5.58 -5.34
N GLY A 384 -39.17 -6.63 -5.39
CA GLY A 384 -38.78 -7.95 -5.90
C GLY A 384 -39.09 -8.18 -7.38
N SER A 385 -38.70 -9.35 -7.88
CA SER A 385 -39.04 -9.84 -9.21
C SER A 385 -40.56 -9.91 -9.41
N SER A 386 -41.04 -9.45 -10.57
CA SER A 386 -42.49 -9.28 -10.81
C SER A 386 -42.89 -9.24 -12.28
N VAL A 387 -44.11 -9.69 -12.58
CA VAL A 387 -44.71 -9.64 -13.92
C VAL A 387 -45.88 -8.67 -13.94
N VAL A 388 -45.97 -7.83 -14.96
CA VAL A 388 -47.18 -7.07 -15.31
C VAL A 388 -47.71 -7.49 -16.68
N VAL A 389 -49.01 -7.79 -16.75
CA VAL A 389 -49.70 -8.10 -18.00
C VAL A 389 -50.67 -6.97 -18.36
N LEU A 390 -50.52 -6.43 -19.57
CA LEU A 390 -51.37 -5.37 -20.13
C LEU A 390 -52.18 -5.95 -21.30
N ALA A 391 -53.50 -5.85 -21.24
CA ALA A 391 -54.38 -6.25 -22.34
C ALA A 391 -55.52 -5.24 -22.52
N GLY A 392 -55.83 -4.88 -23.76
CA GLY A 392 -56.78 -3.83 -24.08
C GLY A 392 -57.35 -3.97 -25.48
N ARG A 393 -58.61 -3.55 -25.66
CA ARG A 393 -59.33 -3.65 -26.94
C ARG A 393 -58.91 -2.49 -27.84
N ASN A 394 -58.66 -2.79 -29.13
CA ASN A 394 -58.57 -1.76 -30.16
C ASN A 394 -59.96 -1.14 -30.40
N TRP A 395 -60.00 0.03 -31.02
CA TRP A 395 -61.25 0.60 -31.53
C TRP A 395 -61.90 -0.27 -32.60
N GLU A 396 -63.23 -0.20 -32.69
CA GLU A 396 -64.01 -0.96 -33.68
C GLU A 396 -63.58 -0.67 -35.12
N ALA A 397 -63.25 0.59 -35.43
CA ALA A 397 -62.71 1.02 -36.73
C ALA A 397 -61.39 0.34 -37.12
N VAL A 398 -60.64 -0.21 -36.17
CA VAL A 398 -59.29 -0.80 -36.35
C VAL A 398 -59.28 -2.29 -35.95
N ASN A 399 -60.45 -2.92 -35.72
CA ASN A 399 -60.57 -4.32 -35.30
C ASN A 399 -59.95 -5.35 -36.26
N ASN A 400 -59.78 -4.99 -37.54
CA ASN A 400 -59.20 -5.87 -38.56
C ASN A 400 -57.66 -5.96 -38.51
N VAL A 401 -57.00 -5.12 -37.70
CA VAL A 401 -55.53 -5.06 -37.60
C VAL A 401 -55.04 -5.96 -36.46
N THR A 402 -53.98 -6.74 -36.70
CA THR A 402 -53.45 -7.68 -35.71
C THR A 402 -52.47 -7.04 -34.71
N LEU A 403 -52.29 -5.71 -34.72
CA LEU A 403 -51.52 -4.91 -33.75
C LEU A 403 -52.36 -4.54 -32.52
N SER A 404 -51.74 -3.95 -31.49
CA SER A 404 -52.45 -3.40 -30.32
C SER A 404 -52.05 -1.94 -30.11
N TRP A 405 -52.98 -1.09 -29.72
CA TRP A 405 -52.64 0.28 -29.32
C TRP A 405 -51.78 0.31 -28.04
N LEU A 406 -51.88 -0.70 -27.19
CA LEU A 406 -51.01 -0.85 -26.01
C LEU A 406 -49.55 -1.15 -26.36
N SER A 407 -49.25 -1.54 -27.60
CA SER A 407 -47.86 -1.75 -28.05
C SER A 407 -47.01 -0.47 -28.01
N TYR A 408 -47.63 0.72 -27.97
CA TYR A 408 -46.92 1.96 -27.62
C TYR A 408 -46.33 1.92 -26.21
N GLY A 409 -47.03 1.30 -25.26
CA GLY A 409 -46.58 1.17 -23.87
C GLY A 409 -45.28 0.39 -23.77
N SER A 410 -45.12 -0.66 -24.57
CA SER A 410 -43.87 -1.40 -24.71
C SER A 410 -42.72 -0.51 -25.19
N ILE A 411 -42.93 0.31 -26.23
CA ILE A 411 -41.90 1.23 -26.74
C ILE A 411 -41.49 2.24 -25.65
N LEU A 412 -42.47 2.83 -24.96
CA LEU A 412 -42.23 3.83 -23.91
C LEU A 412 -41.51 3.23 -22.70
N ALA A 413 -41.85 2.00 -22.32
CA ALA A 413 -41.14 1.25 -21.28
C ALA A 413 -39.69 0.99 -21.69
N VAL A 414 -39.43 0.52 -22.92
CA VAL A 414 -38.06 0.26 -23.38
C VAL A 414 -37.24 1.55 -23.40
N GLU A 415 -37.80 2.66 -23.88
CA GLU A 415 -37.11 3.96 -23.89
C GLU A 415 -36.84 4.50 -22.49
N HIS A 416 -37.78 4.34 -21.56
CA HIS A 416 -37.60 4.77 -20.17
C HIS A 416 -36.50 3.96 -19.46
N PHE A 417 -36.57 2.63 -19.51
CA PHE A 417 -35.60 1.78 -18.81
C PHE A 417 -34.21 1.80 -19.44
N ARG A 418 -34.09 2.02 -20.76
CA ARG A 418 -32.79 2.26 -21.41
C ARG A 418 -32.07 3.54 -20.95
N GLN A 419 -32.79 4.50 -20.35
CA GLN A 419 -32.20 5.73 -19.81
C GLN A 419 -31.83 5.60 -18.33
N ALA A 420 -32.30 4.56 -17.64
CA ALA A 420 -31.97 4.32 -16.25
C ALA A 420 -30.56 3.71 -16.13
N PRO A 421 -29.65 4.28 -15.32
CA PRO A 421 -28.44 3.56 -14.93
C PRO A 421 -28.82 2.29 -14.15
N ASP A 422 -27.96 1.29 -14.20
CA ASP A 422 -28.07 0.04 -13.43
C ASP A 422 -29.33 -0.83 -13.74
N VAL A 423 -29.98 -0.58 -14.88
CA VAL A 423 -31.11 -1.36 -15.41
C VAL A 423 -30.78 -2.00 -16.75
N VAL A 424 -30.77 -3.33 -16.79
CA VAL A 424 -30.54 -4.12 -18.01
C VAL A 424 -31.87 -4.31 -18.73
N THR A 425 -32.03 -3.75 -19.93
CA THR A 425 -33.31 -3.74 -20.65
C THR A 425 -33.26 -4.60 -21.91
N ALA A 426 -34.03 -5.68 -21.95
CA ALA A 426 -34.19 -6.52 -23.14
C ALA A 426 -35.66 -6.59 -23.56
N TYR A 427 -35.93 -6.66 -24.86
CA TYR A 427 -37.30 -6.68 -25.37
C TYR A 427 -37.43 -7.47 -26.65
N TYR A 428 -38.66 -7.88 -26.95
CA TYR A 428 -39.00 -8.48 -28.24
C TYR A 428 -40.40 -8.05 -28.68
N LEU A 429 -40.55 -7.78 -29.97
CA LEU A 429 -41.81 -7.37 -30.58
C LEU A 429 -42.36 -8.51 -31.44
N CYS A 430 -43.18 -9.44 -30.90
CA CYS A 430 -43.66 -10.62 -31.65
C CYS A 430 -44.44 -10.24 -32.94
N GLN A 431 -44.99 -9.02 -33.03
CA GLN A 431 -45.77 -8.55 -34.19
C GLN A 431 -45.25 -7.22 -34.76
N THR A 432 -44.61 -7.26 -35.94
CA THR A 432 -44.03 -6.10 -36.65
C THR A 432 -44.71 -5.76 -37.98
N SER A 433 -45.87 -6.36 -38.26
CA SER A 433 -46.69 -6.13 -39.46
C SER A 433 -48.13 -5.78 -39.04
N PRO A 434 -48.89 -4.98 -39.80
CA PRO A 434 -50.29 -4.70 -39.47
C PRO A 434 -51.21 -5.91 -39.65
N VAL A 435 -50.82 -6.90 -40.48
CA VAL A 435 -51.65 -8.07 -40.79
C VAL A 435 -50.81 -9.35 -40.60
N ALA A 436 -51.33 -10.31 -39.84
CA ALA A 436 -50.64 -11.58 -39.54
C ALA A 436 -50.66 -12.62 -40.70
N VAL A 437 -51.04 -12.23 -41.92
CA VAL A 437 -51.19 -13.14 -43.06
C VAL A 437 -49.88 -13.18 -43.86
N GLY A 438 -49.30 -14.37 -44.01
CA GLY A 438 -48.20 -14.64 -44.94
C GLY A 438 -46.77 -14.33 -44.43
N HIS A 439 -46.60 -13.71 -43.26
CA HIS A 439 -45.28 -13.56 -42.65
C HIS A 439 -44.88 -14.80 -41.85
N ARG A 440 -43.57 -15.12 -41.82
CA ARG A 440 -43.00 -16.07 -40.85
C ARG A 440 -43.38 -15.59 -39.44
N ARG A 441 -44.09 -16.43 -38.68
CA ARG A 441 -44.37 -16.13 -37.29
C ARG A 441 -43.10 -16.27 -36.46
N VAL A 442 -43.01 -15.46 -35.42
CA VAL A 442 -41.91 -15.49 -34.45
C VAL A 442 -42.06 -16.73 -33.58
N THR A 443 -41.02 -17.55 -33.47
CA THR A 443 -41.02 -18.70 -32.57
C THR A 443 -40.63 -18.29 -31.15
N VAL A 444 -40.96 -19.11 -30.16
CA VAL A 444 -40.53 -18.87 -28.77
C VAL A 444 -39.00 -18.92 -28.64
N GLN A 445 -38.34 -19.74 -29.48
CA GLN A 445 -36.89 -19.83 -29.64
C GLN A 445 -36.31 -18.50 -30.15
N ASP A 446 -36.95 -17.83 -31.13
CA ASP A 446 -36.53 -16.52 -31.64
C ASP A 446 -36.57 -15.43 -30.53
N VAL A 447 -37.65 -15.42 -29.72
CA VAL A 447 -37.78 -14.53 -28.54
C VAL A 447 -36.68 -14.81 -27.53
N GLY A 448 -36.54 -16.07 -27.10
CA GLY A 448 -35.56 -16.49 -26.11
C GLY A 448 -34.11 -16.19 -26.52
N ALA A 449 -33.78 -16.46 -27.78
CA ALA A 449 -32.49 -16.15 -28.38
C ALA A 449 -32.18 -14.65 -28.33
N SER A 450 -33.14 -13.82 -28.75
CA SER A 450 -32.96 -12.37 -28.81
C SER A 450 -32.83 -11.74 -27.42
N LEU A 451 -33.63 -12.16 -26.43
CA LEU A 451 -33.52 -11.69 -25.05
C LEU A 451 -32.17 -12.08 -24.43
N LEU A 452 -31.76 -13.34 -24.57
CA LEU A 452 -30.48 -13.84 -24.04
C LEU A 452 -29.29 -13.07 -24.65
N TYR A 453 -29.33 -12.82 -25.96
CA TYR A 453 -28.32 -12.01 -26.66
C TYR A 453 -28.31 -10.55 -26.18
N GLN A 454 -29.47 -9.90 -26.04
CA GLN A 454 -29.55 -8.51 -25.58
C GLN A 454 -29.03 -8.31 -24.15
N ILE A 455 -29.32 -9.26 -23.25
CA ILE A 455 -28.83 -9.23 -21.86
C ILE A 455 -27.32 -9.46 -21.84
N ALA A 456 -26.83 -10.49 -22.54
CA ALA A 456 -25.41 -10.82 -22.60
C ALA A 456 -24.55 -9.70 -23.22
N ARG A 457 -25.12 -8.92 -24.15
CA ARG A 457 -24.48 -7.73 -24.73
C ARG A 457 -24.45 -6.54 -23.78
N GLN A 458 -25.45 -6.38 -22.90
CA GLN A 458 -25.51 -5.29 -21.92
C GLN A 458 -24.67 -5.58 -20.67
N VAL A 459 -24.53 -6.85 -20.29
CA VAL A 459 -23.68 -7.26 -19.15
C VAL A 459 -22.62 -8.28 -19.59
N PRO A 460 -21.56 -7.85 -20.31
CA PRO A 460 -20.52 -8.77 -20.77
C PRO A 460 -19.80 -9.54 -19.65
N LYS A 461 -19.71 -8.93 -18.45
CA LYS A 461 -19.17 -9.58 -17.25
C LYS A 461 -19.95 -10.84 -16.84
N ALA A 462 -21.27 -10.80 -16.94
CA ALA A 462 -22.14 -11.94 -16.68
C ALA A 462 -21.94 -13.04 -17.73
N LEU A 463 -21.73 -12.65 -19.00
CA LEU A 463 -21.35 -13.59 -20.04
C LEU A 463 -19.98 -14.21 -19.76
N ARG A 464 -18.95 -13.46 -19.35
CA ARG A 464 -17.63 -14.00 -19.01
C ARG A 464 -17.68 -15.06 -17.92
N ALA A 465 -18.38 -14.78 -16.82
CA ALA A 465 -18.53 -15.72 -15.71
C ALA A 465 -19.28 -17.00 -16.13
N GLY A 466 -20.28 -16.88 -17.02
CA GLY A 466 -21.14 -17.98 -17.46
C GLY A 466 -20.87 -18.56 -18.85
N VAL A 467 -19.81 -18.16 -19.57
CA VAL A 467 -19.69 -18.45 -21.03
C VAL A 467 -19.66 -19.95 -21.32
N GLY A 468 -19.03 -20.72 -20.45
CA GLY A 468 -18.95 -22.19 -20.54
C GLY A 468 -20.29 -22.89 -20.30
N ASP A 469 -21.24 -22.25 -19.61
CA ASP A 469 -22.54 -22.83 -19.25
C ASP A 469 -23.68 -22.33 -20.14
N VAL A 470 -23.64 -21.07 -20.55
CA VAL A 470 -24.68 -20.43 -21.37
C VAL A 470 -24.55 -20.87 -22.84
N ARG A 471 -23.33 -20.96 -23.39
CA ARG A 471 -23.13 -21.30 -24.80
C ARG A 471 -23.54 -22.74 -25.15
N PRO A 472 -23.24 -23.78 -24.37
CA PRO A 472 -23.72 -25.14 -24.66
C PRO A 472 -25.23 -25.30 -24.46
N ALA A 473 -25.81 -24.59 -23.49
CA ALA A 473 -27.27 -24.58 -23.31
C ALA A 473 -27.98 -23.93 -24.52
N ALA A 474 -27.47 -22.80 -25.00
CA ALA A 474 -27.94 -22.11 -26.20
C ALA A 474 -27.74 -22.90 -27.52
N GLY A 475 -26.69 -23.73 -27.60
CA GLY A 475 -26.35 -24.49 -28.80
C GLY A 475 -26.87 -25.93 -28.83
N GLY A 476 -27.34 -26.45 -27.70
CA GLY A 476 -27.66 -27.85 -27.48
C GLY A 476 -28.86 -28.38 -28.27
N ALA A 477 -29.03 -29.71 -28.26
CA ALA A 477 -30.13 -30.37 -28.96
C ALA A 477 -31.51 -29.92 -28.43
N LEU A 478 -31.66 -29.79 -27.10
CA LEU A 478 -32.92 -29.38 -26.46
C LEU A 478 -33.39 -27.98 -26.88
N TRP A 479 -32.47 -27.03 -27.10
CA TRP A 479 -32.84 -25.69 -27.61
C TRP A 479 -33.47 -25.77 -29.01
N LYS A 480 -33.10 -26.78 -29.79
CA LYS A 480 -33.57 -27.05 -31.15
C LYS A 480 -34.55 -28.24 -31.17
N SER A 481 -35.16 -28.58 -30.03
CA SER A 481 -36.21 -29.59 -30.00
C SER A 481 -37.43 -29.05 -30.74
N ASP A 482 -38.11 -29.95 -31.47
CA ASP A 482 -39.43 -29.68 -32.04
C ASP A 482 -40.52 -29.69 -30.94
N ASP A 483 -40.20 -30.14 -29.72
CA ASP A 483 -41.03 -29.95 -28.52
C ASP A 483 -40.77 -28.56 -27.91
N ASP A 484 -41.77 -27.68 -28.02
CA ASP A 484 -41.72 -26.32 -27.50
C ASP A 484 -41.46 -26.24 -25.99
N MET A 485 -41.91 -27.22 -25.20
CA MET A 485 -41.68 -27.25 -23.76
C MET A 485 -40.26 -27.68 -23.42
N GLU A 486 -39.65 -28.58 -24.18
CA GLU A 486 -38.21 -28.86 -24.06
C GLU A 486 -37.37 -27.64 -24.45
N ALA A 487 -37.70 -27.00 -25.58
CA ALA A 487 -37.03 -25.79 -26.05
C ALA A 487 -37.16 -24.65 -25.03
N LEU A 488 -38.36 -24.40 -24.52
CA LEU A 488 -38.63 -23.46 -23.43
C LEU A 488 -37.78 -23.75 -22.21
N ASN A 489 -37.74 -25.00 -21.73
CA ASN A 489 -36.96 -25.36 -20.56
C ASN A 489 -35.45 -25.14 -20.79
N ALA A 490 -34.93 -25.40 -22.00
CA ALA A 490 -33.55 -25.11 -22.38
C ALA A 490 -33.26 -23.59 -22.41
N ILE A 491 -34.16 -22.79 -22.99
CA ILE A 491 -34.08 -21.32 -23.00
C ILE A 491 -34.09 -20.77 -21.57
N GLY A 492 -35.02 -21.24 -20.75
CA GLY A 492 -35.16 -20.81 -19.36
C GLY A 492 -33.94 -21.17 -18.51
N ALA A 493 -33.35 -22.35 -18.71
CA ALA A 493 -32.11 -22.74 -18.05
C ALA A 493 -30.92 -21.86 -18.47
N ALA A 494 -30.78 -21.54 -19.76
CA ALA A 494 -29.73 -20.64 -20.25
C ALA A 494 -29.91 -19.21 -19.71
N LEU A 495 -31.15 -18.71 -19.69
CA LEU A 495 -31.48 -17.38 -19.19
C LEU A 495 -31.26 -17.28 -17.68
N LEU A 496 -31.74 -18.23 -16.88
CA LEU A 496 -31.52 -18.27 -15.43
C LEU A 496 -30.03 -18.34 -15.06
N ARG A 497 -29.22 -19.10 -15.82
CA ARG A 497 -27.76 -19.11 -15.69
C ARG A 497 -27.18 -17.72 -15.91
N LEU A 498 -27.52 -17.04 -17.01
CA LEU A 498 -27.02 -15.70 -17.30
C LEU A 498 -27.44 -14.68 -16.22
N LEU A 499 -28.72 -14.70 -15.83
CA LEU A 499 -29.28 -13.84 -14.78
C LEU A 499 -28.59 -14.04 -13.42
N SER A 500 -28.12 -15.25 -13.10
CA SER A 500 -27.43 -15.52 -11.83
C SER A 500 -26.08 -14.79 -11.67
N PHE A 501 -25.49 -14.32 -12.77
CA PHE A 501 -24.22 -13.57 -12.77
C PHE A 501 -24.41 -12.04 -12.80
N ILE A 502 -25.65 -11.54 -12.86
CA ILE A 502 -25.97 -10.09 -12.96
C ILE A 502 -26.02 -9.42 -11.57
N GLY A 503 -26.00 -10.21 -10.49
CA GLY A 503 -25.89 -9.69 -9.12
C GLY A 503 -27.13 -8.89 -8.70
N THR A 504 -26.92 -7.65 -8.25
CA THR A 504 -27.97 -6.78 -7.68
C THR A 504 -28.68 -5.88 -8.70
N GLU A 505 -28.25 -5.87 -9.97
CA GLU A 505 -28.85 -5.05 -11.01
C GLU A 505 -30.30 -5.48 -11.30
N THR A 506 -31.15 -4.56 -11.75
CA THR A 506 -32.51 -4.88 -12.16
C THR A 506 -32.55 -5.22 -13.63
N VAL A 507 -33.11 -6.39 -13.98
CA VAL A 507 -33.32 -6.79 -15.37
C VAL A 507 -34.78 -6.59 -15.73
N VAL A 508 -35.03 -5.86 -16.83
CA VAL A 508 -36.38 -5.60 -17.35
C VAL A 508 -36.54 -6.28 -18.70
N LEU A 509 -37.54 -7.18 -18.80
CA LEU A 509 -37.93 -7.84 -20.04
C LEU A 509 -39.26 -7.27 -20.53
N ILE A 510 -39.33 -6.84 -21.79
CA ILE A 510 -40.55 -6.26 -22.39
C ILE A 510 -40.96 -7.10 -23.60
N LEU A 511 -42.08 -7.81 -23.48
CA LEU A 511 -42.58 -8.77 -24.47
C LEU A 511 -43.85 -8.21 -25.11
N ASP A 512 -43.70 -7.56 -26.26
CA ASP A 512 -44.83 -7.00 -26.97
C ASP A 512 -45.53 -8.06 -27.81
N ARG A 513 -46.83 -8.22 -27.57
CA ARG A 513 -47.73 -9.09 -28.34
C ARG A 513 -47.29 -10.53 -28.34
N LEU A 514 -46.91 -11.02 -27.16
CA LEU A 514 -46.55 -12.41 -26.91
C LEU A 514 -47.63 -13.39 -27.41
N ASP A 515 -48.90 -12.98 -27.47
CA ASP A 515 -50.02 -13.71 -28.10
C ASP A 515 -49.95 -13.87 -29.64
N GLN A 516 -48.90 -13.39 -30.31
CA GLN A 516 -48.66 -13.51 -31.76
C GLN A 516 -47.42 -14.33 -32.12
N CYS A 517 -46.61 -14.69 -31.12
CA CYS A 517 -45.60 -15.70 -31.33
C CYS A 517 -46.29 -17.05 -31.67
N GLN A 518 -45.54 -18.00 -32.21
CA GLN A 518 -45.98 -19.35 -32.56
C GLN A 518 -45.19 -20.33 -31.71
N ALA A 519 -45.90 -21.30 -31.13
CA ALA A 519 -45.30 -22.51 -30.59
C ALA A 519 -45.15 -23.47 -31.78
N ASP A 520 -46.26 -24.11 -32.14
CA ASP A 520 -46.21 -25.23 -33.07
C ASP A 520 -46.47 -24.87 -34.55
N ASN A 521 -45.82 -25.57 -35.48
CA ASN A 521 -46.05 -25.46 -36.94
C ASN A 521 -47.43 -26.00 -37.37
N THR A 522 -48.20 -26.60 -36.46
CA THR A 522 -49.51 -27.19 -36.76
C THR A 522 -50.59 -26.12 -36.98
N ALA A 523 -51.33 -26.25 -38.08
CA ALA A 523 -52.16 -25.16 -38.64
C ALA A 523 -53.49 -24.90 -37.90
N SER A 524 -53.74 -25.50 -36.72
CA SER A 524 -55.08 -25.63 -36.14
C SER A 524 -55.18 -25.22 -34.66
N GLY A 525 -55.29 -23.91 -34.40
CA GLY A 525 -56.01 -23.34 -33.24
C GLY A 525 -55.49 -23.63 -31.81
N ALA A 526 -54.44 -24.42 -31.62
CA ALA A 526 -53.95 -24.88 -30.31
C ALA A 526 -53.46 -23.78 -29.37
N TRP A 527 -53.08 -22.61 -29.93
CA TRP A 527 -52.42 -21.45 -29.30
C TRP A 527 -52.87 -21.03 -27.88
N ARG A 528 -54.11 -21.32 -27.48
CA ARG A 528 -54.60 -21.06 -26.11
C ARG A 528 -53.95 -21.94 -25.04
N ALA A 529 -53.50 -23.15 -25.38
CA ALA A 529 -52.71 -23.98 -24.48
C ALA A 529 -51.30 -23.40 -24.34
N ASP A 530 -50.66 -23.12 -25.46
CA ASP A 530 -49.25 -22.73 -25.56
C ASP A 530 -48.96 -21.41 -24.80
N LEU A 531 -49.82 -20.39 -24.94
CA LEU A 531 -49.66 -19.13 -24.21
C LEU A 531 -49.75 -19.31 -22.68
N LYS A 532 -50.54 -20.26 -22.19
CA LYS A 532 -50.64 -20.56 -20.75
C LYS A 532 -49.35 -21.20 -20.23
N ASP A 533 -48.78 -22.14 -20.97
CA ASP A 533 -47.58 -22.84 -20.54
C ASP A 533 -46.34 -21.92 -20.67
N LEU A 534 -46.30 -21.07 -21.70
CA LEU A 534 -45.36 -19.96 -21.83
C LEU A 534 -45.45 -18.96 -20.66
N MET A 535 -46.66 -18.53 -20.26
CA MET A 535 -46.84 -17.66 -19.08
C MET A 535 -46.39 -18.34 -17.78
N THR A 536 -46.68 -19.63 -17.63
CA THR A 536 -46.23 -20.45 -16.48
C THR A 536 -44.70 -20.55 -16.45
N TRP A 537 -44.07 -20.66 -17.61
CA TRP A 537 -42.61 -20.65 -17.77
C TRP A 537 -41.99 -19.29 -17.43
N ILE A 538 -42.55 -18.16 -17.90
CA ILE A 538 -42.08 -16.82 -17.52
C ILE A 538 -42.11 -16.65 -15.99
N LEU A 539 -43.23 -17.03 -15.36
CA LEU A 539 -43.38 -16.96 -13.90
C LEU A 539 -42.35 -17.84 -13.18
N SER A 540 -42.08 -19.05 -13.69
CA SER A 540 -41.04 -19.96 -13.20
C SER A 540 -39.62 -19.36 -13.28
N ILE A 541 -39.35 -18.50 -14.28
CA ILE A 541 -38.06 -17.78 -14.40
C ILE A 541 -38.00 -16.61 -13.42
N VAL A 542 -39.04 -15.79 -13.36
CA VAL A 542 -39.15 -14.65 -12.42
C VAL A 542 -39.02 -15.12 -10.96
N ALA A 543 -39.58 -16.29 -10.65
CA ALA A 543 -39.49 -16.99 -9.38
C ALA A 543 -38.09 -17.51 -9.01
N LYS A 544 -37.18 -17.68 -9.97
CA LYS A 544 -35.88 -18.35 -9.82
C LYS A 544 -34.68 -17.45 -10.17
N ALA A 545 -34.91 -16.26 -10.72
CA ALA A 545 -33.86 -15.33 -11.06
C ALA A 545 -33.09 -14.89 -9.80
N GLY A 546 -31.74 -14.90 -9.88
CA GLY A 546 -30.89 -14.42 -8.78
C GLY A 546 -30.84 -12.89 -8.63
N CYS A 547 -31.36 -12.16 -9.62
CA CYS A 547 -31.46 -10.71 -9.67
C CYS A 547 -32.95 -10.28 -9.65
N VAL A 548 -33.22 -8.97 -9.51
CA VAL A 548 -34.58 -8.44 -9.61
C VAL A 548 -35.03 -8.48 -11.07
N LEU A 549 -35.89 -9.44 -11.43
CA LEU A 549 -36.41 -9.60 -12.78
C LEU A 549 -37.83 -9.03 -12.90
N LYS A 550 -37.98 -7.93 -13.65
CA LYS A 550 -39.27 -7.34 -13.97
C LYS A 550 -39.67 -7.67 -15.40
N VAL A 551 -40.88 -8.18 -15.62
CA VAL A 551 -41.38 -8.52 -16.96
C VAL A 551 -42.67 -7.76 -17.26
N LEU A 552 -42.70 -7.04 -18.39
CA LEU A 552 -43.92 -6.43 -18.95
C LEU A 552 -44.35 -7.22 -20.18
N ILE A 553 -45.63 -7.60 -20.25
CA ILE A 553 -46.19 -8.38 -21.35
C ILE A 553 -47.42 -7.67 -21.89
N VAL A 554 -47.46 -7.40 -23.19
CA VAL A 554 -48.66 -6.88 -23.87
C VAL A 554 -49.35 -8.00 -24.64
N LEU A 555 -50.67 -8.12 -24.48
CA LEU A 555 -51.49 -9.17 -25.10
C LEU A 555 -52.77 -8.60 -25.72
N ARG A 556 -53.41 -9.38 -26.60
CA ARG A 556 -54.83 -9.15 -26.96
C ARG A 556 -55.80 -9.55 -25.83
N PRO A 557 -56.97 -8.89 -25.71
CA PRO A 557 -57.99 -9.20 -24.72
C PRO A 557 -58.42 -10.67 -24.70
N HIS A 558 -58.83 -11.20 -25.87
CA HIS A 558 -59.23 -12.61 -26.05
C HIS A 558 -58.14 -13.65 -25.68
N SER A 559 -56.88 -13.22 -25.63
CA SER A 559 -55.74 -14.04 -25.19
C SER A 559 -55.56 -13.96 -23.66
N SER A 560 -55.85 -12.81 -23.06
CA SER A 560 -55.81 -12.62 -21.60
C SER A 560 -56.93 -13.32 -20.83
N GLU A 561 -58.08 -13.60 -21.48
CA GLU A 561 -59.15 -14.45 -20.91
C GLU A 561 -58.63 -15.84 -20.48
N GLY A 562 -57.70 -16.42 -21.24
CA GLY A 562 -57.05 -17.68 -20.88
C GLY A 562 -56.22 -17.57 -19.59
N ILE A 563 -55.56 -16.43 -19.38
CA ILE A 563 -54.74 -16.15 -18.18
C ILE A 563 -55.63 -15.91 -16.96
N LEU A 564 -56.76 -15.22 -17.12
CA LEU A 564 -57.76 -15.05 -16.05
C LEU A 564 -58.22 -16.39 -15.46
N SER A 565 -58.40 -17.41 -16.30
CA SER A 565 -58.76 -18.76 -15.83
C SER A 565 -57.70 -19.40 -14.92
N GLN A 566 -56.44 -18.97 -15.01
CA GLN A 566 -55.30 -19.48 -14.23
C GLN A 566 -54.87 -18.54 -13.11
N ARG A 567 -55.52 -17.39 -12.92
CA ARG A 567 -55.15 -16.34 -11.96
C ARG A 567 -54.87 -16.84 -10.55
N GLN A 568 -55.66 -17.80 -10.05
CA GLN A 568 -55.45 -18.40 -8.73
C GLN A 568 -54.18 -19.26 -8.67
N ARG A 569 -53.91 -20.07 -9.71
CA ARG A 569 -52.70 -20.90 -9.81
C ARG A 569 -51.44 -20.04 -9.98
N ILE A 570 -51.54 -18.93 -10.72
CA ILE A 570 -50.46 -17.93 -10.84
C ILE A 570 -50.14 -17.32 -9.47
N LYS A 571 -51.16 -16.93 -8.69
CA LYS A 571 -50.98 -16.42 -7.31
C LYS A 571 -50.45 -17.46 -6.31
N GLN A 572 -50.57 -18.76 -6.60
CA GLN A 572 -50.02 -19.86 -5.80
C GLN A 572 -48.56 -20.20 -6.15
N LEU A 573 -47.96 -19.56 -7.16
CA LEU A 573 -46.52 -19.63 -7.42
C LEU A 573 -45.83 -18.55 -6.57
N GLU A 574 -45.73 -18.84 -5.27
CA GLU A 574 -45.54 -17.88 -4.15
C GLU A 574 -44.28 -16.98 -4.17
N SER A 575 -43.37 -17.10 -5.15
CA SER A 575 -42.09 -16.36 -5.17
C SER A 575 -42.01 -15.19 -6.15
N GLY A 576 -43.09 -14.87 -6.90
CA GLY A 576 -43.12 -13.72 -7.81
C GLY A 576 -44.40 -12.90 -7.71
N SER A 577 -44.29 -11.57 -7.65
CA SER A 577 -45.47 -10.69 -7.62
C SER A 577 -46.07 -10.52 -9.01
N TYR A 578 -47.36 -10.81 -9.14
CA TYR A 578 -48.09 -10.76 -10.41
C TYR A 578 -49.14 -9.63 -10.41
N PHE A 579 -49.05 -8.76 -11.42
CA PHE A 579 -49.88 -7.59 -11.63
C PHE A 579 -50.56 -7.68 -13.00
N GLU A 580 -51.80 -7.19 -13.13
CA GLU A 580 -52.53 -7.24 -14.41
C GLU A 580 -53.49 -6.06 -14.58
N LYS A 581 -53.50 -5.46 -15.77
CA LYS A 581 -54.52 -4.51 -16.25
C LYS A 581 -55.10 -5.13 -17.51
N LEU A 582 -56.19 -5.87 -17.33
CA LEU A 582 -56.92 -6.54 -18.39
C LEU A 582 -58.18 -5.74 -18.72
N ASP A 583 -58.65 -5.83 -19.97
CA ASP A 583 -59.72 -4.99 -20.53
C ASP A 583 -59.46 -3.48 -20.35
N TRP A 584 -58.24 -3.00 -20.62
CA TRP A 584 -58.00 -1.56 -20.76
C TRP A 584 -58.69 -1.04 -22.02
N HIS A 585 -59.74 -0.24 -21.86
CA HIS A 585 -60.37 0.44 -22.98
C HIS A 585 -59.67 1.78 -23.22
N GLN A 586 -59.44 2.11 -24.49
CA GLN A 586 -58.80 3.36 -24.89
C GLN A 586 -59.65 4.59 -24.50
N ASN A 587 -60.96 4.38 -24.30
CA ASN A 587 -61.94 5.37 -23.87
C ASN A 587 -62.01 5.55 -22.33
N ASP A 588 -61.30 4.75 -21.52
CA ASP A 588 -61.22 4.91 -20.05
C ASP A 588 -60.34 6.12 -19.65
N GLY A 589 -60.46 7.23 -20.39
CA GLY A 589 -59.50 8.34 -20.41
C GLY A 589 -60.10 9.74 -20.50
N THR A 590 -61.42 9.86 -20.30
CA THR A 590 -62.16 11.12 -20.16
C THR A 590 -62.62 11.28 -18.72
#